data_AF-A0A1Z9GTZ3-F1
#
_entry.id   AF-A0A1Z9GTZ3-F1
#
_cell.length_a   1.000
_cell.length_b   1.000
_cell.length_c   1.000
_cell.angle_alpha   90.00
_cell.angle_beta   90.00
_cell.angle_gamma   90.00
#
_symmetry.space_group_name_H-M   'P 1'
#
loop_
_entity.id
_entity.type
_entity.pdbx_description
1 polymer ?
#
loop_
_entity_poly.entity_id
_entity_poly.type
_entity_poly.pdbx_seq_one_letter_code
_entity_poly.pdbx_strand_id
1 'polypeptide(L)'
;MLLEICFRHNLIVIQNQRSQVQVLLHKMDKLNLQVQTHKKHNQKHQRYRMQKVSQLIQTQQAFNSKSYNDLSPVLKEAINDTMKLVKSDGNLLFNFENAINKVAEFHNVNKDDIEEYFDNELKEQVGE
;
A
#
# COMPACT_ATOMS: atom_id res chain seq x y z
N MET A 1 57.10 32.41 -6.08
CA MET A 1 56.13 32.65 -4.99
C MET A 1 54.68 32.70 -5.47
N LEU A 2 54.27 33.65 -6.33
CA LEU A 2 52.86 33.80 -6.76
C LEU A 2 52.24 32.56 -7.42
N LEU A 3 52.97 31.91 -8.33
CA LEU A 3 52.48 30.71 -9.04
C LEU A 3 52.16 29.54 -8.08
N GLU A 4 52.98 29.38 -7.04
CA GLU A 4 52.83 28.32 -6.05
C GLU A 4 51.63 28.57 -5.13
N ILE A 5 51.37 29.84 -4.79
CA ILE A 5 50.19 30.26 -4.01
C ILE A 5 48.91 30.01 -4.80
N CYS A 6 48.88 30.37 -6.09
CA CYS A 6 47.73 30.10 -6.96
C CYS A 6 47.43 28.61 -7.10
N PHE A 7 48.48 27.77 -7.22
CA PHE A 7 48.31 26.32 -7.32
C PHE A 7 47.73 25.71 -6.03
N ARG A 8 48.23 26.14 -4.86
CA ARG A 8 47.69 25.72 -3.55
C ARG A 8 46.25 26.15 -3.36
N HIS A 9 45.90 27.38 -3.74
CA HIS A 9 44.53 27.89 -3.64
C HIS A 9 43.57 27.07 -4.52
N ASN A 10 43.95 26.79 -5.76
CA ASN A 10 43.15 25.97 -6.67
C ASN A 10 42.96 24.54 -6.13
N LEU A 11 44.02 23.95 -5.57
CA LEU A 11 43.93 22.63 -4.94
C LEU A 11 42.93 22.59 -3.78
N ILE A 12 42.93 23.62 -2.92
CA ILE A 12 41.98 23.75 -1.80
C ILE A 12 40.54 23.86 -2.31
N VAL A 13 40.31 24.67 -3.35
CA VAL A 13 38.98 24.83 -3.96
C VAL A 13 38.48 23.50 -4.52
N ILE A 14 39.32 22.75 -5.24
CA ILE A 14 38.97 21.44 -5.80
C ILE A 14 38.65 20.42 -4.70
N GLN A 15 39.44 20.40 -3.61
CA GLN A 15 39.18 19.51 -2.48
C GLN A 15 37.85 19.84 -1.78
N ASN A 16 37.57 21.13 -1.57
CA ASN A 16 36.30 21.57 -0.99
C ASN A 16 35.10 21.16 -1.87
N GLN A 17 35.19 21.37 -3.18
CA GLN A 17 34.14 20.92 -4.11
C GLN A 17 33.94 19.41 -4.09
N ARG A 18 35.02 18.62 -4.06
CA ARG A 18 34.94 17.15 -3.91
C ARG A 18 34.24 16.74 -2.62
N SER A 19 34.57 17.36 -1.49
CA SER A 19 33.89 17.09 -0.21
C SER A 19 32.41 17.43 -0.27
N GLN A 20 32.02 18.54 -0.89
CA GLN A 20 30.61 18.91 -1.04
C GLN A 20 29.84 17.91 -1.91
N VAL A 21 30.44 17.44 -3.01
CA VAL A 21 29.84 16.40 -3.87
C VAL A 21 29.68 15.09 -3.10
N GLN A 22 30.65 14.68 -2.30
CA GLN A 22 30.54 13.47 -1.46
C GLN A 22 29.40 13.58 -0.44
N VAL A 23 29.24 14.75 0.19
CA VAL A 23 28.13 14.99 1.12
C VAL A 23 26.77 14.90 0.41
N LEU A 24 26.67 15.42 -0.82
CA LEU A 24 25.45 15.33 -1.62
C LEU A 24 25.13 13.89 -2.04
N LEU A 25 26.12 13.12 -2.47
CA LEU A 25 25.95 11.70 -2.82
C LEU A 25 25.42 10.90 -1.63
N HIS A 26 26.00 11.07 -0.44
CA HIS A 26 25.53 10.38 0.77
C HIS A 26 24.08 10.75 1.14
N LYS A 27 23.68 12.01 0.91
CA LYS A 27 22.29 12.43 1.11
C LYS A 27 21.35 11.77 0.10
N MET A 28 21.76 11.65 -1.17
CA MET A 28 20.99 10.96 -2.20
C MET A 28 20.82 9.47 -1.90
N ASP A 29 21.87 8.77 -1.43
CA ASP A 29 21.79 7.36 -1.07
C ASP A 29 20.83 7.12 0.10
N LYS A 30 20.86 7.98 1.13
CA LYS A 30 19.90 7.93 2.23
C LYS A 30 18.46 8.14 1.77
N LEU A 31 18.23 9.12 0.88
CA LEU A 31 16.91 9.37 0.31
C LEU A 31 16.42 8.19 -0.52
N ASN A 32 17.29 7.61 -1.35
CA ASN A 32 16.94 6.45 -2.16
C ASN A 32 16.59 5.23 -1.29
N LEU A 33 17.35 5.00 -0.22
CA LEU A 33 17.05 3.94 0.75
C LEU A 33 15.68 4.17 1.42
N GLN A 34 15.38 5.41 1.84
CA GLN A 34 14.06 5.77 2.39
C GLN A 34 12.92 5.55 1.38
N VAL A 35 13.13 5.88 0.11
CA VAL A 35 12.13 5.63 -0.94
C VAL A 35 11.92 4.13 -1.14
N GLN A 36 12.99 3.33 -1.13
CA GLN A 36 12.90 1.88 -1.27
C GLN A 36 12.20 1.21 -0.08
N THR A 37 12.44 1.66 1.16
CA THR A 37 11.76 1.11 2.34
C THR A 37 10.26 1.40 2.32
N HIS A 38 9.84 2.62 1.95
CA HIS A 38 8.42 2.95 1.79
C HIS A 38 7.76 2.10 0.71
N LYS A 39 8.40 1.94 -0.45
CA LYS A 39 7.89 1.06 -1.53
C LYS A 39 7.73 -0.38 -1.06
N LYS A 40 8.71 -0.91 -0.31
CA LYS A 40 8.67 -2.27 0.22
C LYS A 40 7.58 -2.47 1.26
N HIS A 41 7.35 -1.49 2.14
CA HIS A 41 6.24 -1.53 3.10
C HIS A 41 4.89 -1.52 2.39
N ASN A 42 4.67 -0.62 1.44
CA ASN A 42 3.43 -0.59 0.67
C ASN A 42 3.19 -1.90 -0.08
N GLN A 43 4.23 -2.46 -0.71
CA GLN A 43 4.12 -3.74 -1.40
C GLN A 43 3.83 -4.90 -0.43
N LYS A 44 4.42 -4.89 0.77
CA LYS A 44 4.14 -5.92 1.79
C LYS A 44 2.70 -5.82 2.30
N HIS A 45 2.22 -4.61 2.59
CA HIS A 45 0.82 -4.37 2.98
C HIS A 45 -0.14 -4.80 1.86
N GLN A 46 0.16 -4.48 0.60
CA GLN A 46 -0.63 -4.93 -0.56
C GLN A 46 -0.66 -6.45 -0.70
N ARG A 47 0.47 -7.15 -0.48
CA ARG A 47 0.52 -8.62 -0.53
C ARG A 47 -0.27 -9.28 0.61
N TYR A 48 -0.20 -8.71 1.81
CA TYR A 48 -0.97 -9.18 2.96
C TYR A 48 -2.48 -9.02 2.72
N ARG A 49 -2.92 -7.84 2.25
CA ARG A 49 -4.32 -7.60 1.84
C ARG A 49 -4.74 -8.57 0.73
N MET A 50 -3.90 -8.79 -0.29
CA MET A 50 -4.20 -9.70 -1.40
C MET A 50 -4.37 -11.16 -0.96
N GLN A 51 -3.47 -11.69 -0.12
CA GLN A 51 -3.57 -13.07 0.38
C GLN A 51 -4.86 -13.26 1.18
N LYS A 52 -5.20 -12.27 2.00
CA LYS A 52 -6.40 -12.26 2.84
C LYS A 52 -7.70 -12.21 2.02
N VAL A 53 -7.83 -11.26 1.10
CA VAL A 53 -8.99 -11.17 0.21
C VAL A 53 -9.16 -12.42 -0.64
N SER A 54 -8.05 -12.98 -1.16
CA SER A 54 -8.10 -14.24 -1.92
C SER A 54 -8.64 -15.41 -1.09
N GLN A 55 -8.31 -15.49 0.20
CA GLN A 55 -8.81 -16.54 1.09
C GLN A 55 -10.32 -16.40 1.31
N LEU A 56 -10.83 -15.20 1.57
CA LEU A 56 -12.27 -14.96 1.74
C LEU A 56 -13.10 -15.33 0.50
N ILE A 57 -12.58 -14.98 -0.69
CA ILE A 57 -13.26 -15.29 -1.96
C ILE A 57 -13.29 -16.81 -2.19
N GLN A 58 -12.21 -17.50 -1.87
CA GLN A 58 -12.13 -18.96 -2.04
C GLN A 58 -13.02 -19.71 -1.04
N THR A 59 -13.12 -19.24 0.20
CA THR A 59 -13.88 -19.95 1.23
C THR A 59 -15.37 -19.61 1.22
N GLN A 60 -15.78 -18.50 0.60
CA GLN A 60 -17.15 -17.94 0.71
C GLN A 60 -17.64 -17.81 2.17
N GLN A 61 -16.74 -17.91 3.14
CA GLN A 61 -17.05 -17.91 4.57
C GLN A 61 -17.39 -16.51 5.08
N ALA A 62 -17.15 -15.47 4.28
CA ALA A 62 -17.45 -14.10 4.65
C ALA A 62 -18.90 -13.91 5.14
N PHE A 63 -19.85 -14.72 4.64
CA PHE A 63 -21.27 -14.56 4.91
C PHE A 63 -21.78 -15.28 6.17
N ASN A 64 -20.93 -16.00 6.91
CA ASN A 64 -21.37 -16.83 8.05
C ASN A 64 -20.99 -16.28 9.43
N SER A 65 -20.31 -15.14 9.49
CA SER A 65 -19.82 -14.56 10.73
C SER A 65 -20.87 -13.79 11.52
N LYS A 66 -20.55 -13.48 12.78
CA LYS A 66 -21.37 -12.57 13.58
C LYS A 66 -21.33 -11.15 12.98
N SER A 67 -20.15 -10.72 12.54
CA SER A 67 -19.94 -9.45 11.85
C SER A 67 -20.87 -9.27 10.65
N TYR A 68 -21.06 -10.30 9.82
CA TYR A 68 -21.99 -10.23 8.68
C TYR A 68 -23.45 -10.14 9.13
N ASN A 69 -23.85 -10.88 10.15
CA ASN A 69 -25.23 -10.88 10.64
C ASN A 69 -25.65 -9.52 11.23
N ASP A 70 -24.71 -8.80 11.84
CA ASP A 70 -24.93 -7.50 12.47
C ASP A 70 -24.97 -6.34 11.45
N LEU A 71 -24.60 -6.57 10.18
CA LEU A 71 -24.66 -5.55 9.12
C LEU A 71 -26.11 -5.15 8.76
N SER A 72 -26.26 -3.90 8.34
CA SER A 72 -27.51 -3.40 7.77
C SER A 72 -27.85 -4.12 6.46
N PRO A 73 -29.14 -4.22 6.06
CA PRO A 73 -29.54 -4.88 4.82
C PRO A 73 -28.84 -4.32 3.58
N VAL A 74 -28.68 -3.00 3.51
CA VAL A 74 -28.00 -2.31 2.39
C VAL A 74 -26.52 -2.69 2.34
N LEU A 75 -25.86 -2.79 3.49
CA LEU A 75 -24.46 -3.14 3.54
C LEU A 75 -24.24 -4.62 3.18
N LYS A 76 -25.16 -5.52 3.58
CA LYS A 76 -25.14 -6.93 3.14
C LYS A 76 -25.23 -7.08 1.64
N GLU A 77 -26.12 -6.33 0.99
CA GLU A 77 -26.24 -6.30 -0.47
C GLU A 77 -24.95 -5.78 -1.11
N ALA A 78 -24.37 -4.71 -0.56
CA ALA A 78 -23.09 -4.17 -1.01
C ALA A 78 -21.94 -5.20 -0.91
N ILE A 79 -21.80 -5.91 0.22
CA ILE A 79 -20.79 -6.96 0.38
C ILE A 79 -20.99 -8.06 -0.68
N ASN A 80 -22.23 -8.54 -0.84
CA ASN A 80 -22.55 -9.60 -1.79
C ASN A 80 -22.22 -9.19 -3.23
N ASP A 81 -22.56 -7.96 -3.62
CA ASP A 81 -22.28 -7.45 -4.96
C ASP A 81 -20.79 -7.19 -5.18
N THR A 82 -20.06 -6.78 -4.13
CA THR A 82 -18.59 -6.68 -4.18
C THR A 82 -18.00 -8.04 -4.54
N MET A 83 -18.40 -9.10 -3.83
CA MET A 83 -17.90 -10.46 -4.06
C MET A 83 -18.23 -10.99 -5.46
N LYS A 84 -19.40 -10.62 -6.02
CA LYS A 84 -19.75 -10.96 -7.41
C LYS A 84 -18.94 -10.19 -8.46
N LEU A 85 -18.61 -8.93 -8.17
CA LEU A 85 -17.87 -8.05 -9.09
C LEU A 85 -16.38 -8.37 -9.11
N VAL A 86 -15.84 -8.94 -8.03
CA VAL A 86 -14.44 -9.27 -7.93
C VAL A 86 -14.12 -10.45 -8.84
N LYS A 87 -13.36 -10.16 -9.89
CA LYS A 87 -12.83 -11.18 -10.79
C LYS A 87 -11.53 -11.74 -10.21
N SER A 88 -11.43 -13.06 -10.16
CA SER A 88 -10.21 -13.80 -9.78
C SER A 88 -9.06 -13.61 -10.77
N ASP A 89 -9.36 -13.14 -11.98
CA ASP A 89 -8.41 -13.07 -13.09
C ASP A 89 -7.65 -11.74 -13.09
N GLY A 90 -6.34 -11.81 -13.28
CA GLY A 90 -5.47 -10.63 -13.36
C GLY A 90 -5.08 -10.07 -11.99
N ASN A 91 -5.09 -8.74 -11.83
CA ASN A 91 -4.72 -8.09 -10.58
C ASN A 91 -5.92 -8.07 -9.61
N LEU A 92 -6.06 -9.14 -8.83
CA LEU A 92 -7.16 -9.33 -7.87
C LEU A 92 -7.35 -8.14 -6.92
N LEU A 93 -6.25 -7.54 -6.41
CA LEU A 93 -6.33 -6.41 -5.50
C LEU A 93 -6.94 -5.19 -6.19
N PHE A 94 -6.48 -4.87 -7.39
CA PHE A 94 -7.04 -3.78 -8.18
C PHE A 94 -8.51 -4.03 -8.54
N ASN A 95 -8.86 -5.26 -8.91
CA ASN A 95 -10.25 -5.64 -9.17
C ASN A 95 -11.12 -5.49 -7.92
N PHE A 96 -10.59 -5.84 -6.75
CA PHE A 96 -11.27 -5.74 -5.47
C PHE A 96 -11.48 -4.29 -5.02
N GLU A 97 -10.44 -3.46 -5.05
CA GLU A 97 -10.56 -2.03 -4.75
C GLU A 97 -11.55 -1.34 -5.70
N ASN A 98 -11.51 -1.69 -6.99
CA ASN A 98 -12.45 -1.15 -7.98
C ASN A 98 -13.89 -1.66 -7.75
N ALA A 99 -14.07 -2.91 -7.33
CA ALA A 99 -15.37 -3.44 -6.97
C ALA A 99 -15.96 -2.72 -5.76
N ILE A 100 -15.17 -2.53 -4.70
CA ILE A 100 -15.59 -1.76 -3.50
C ILE A 100 -16.03 -0.35 -3.90
N ASN A 101 -15.23 0.37 -4.69
CA ASN A 101 -15.59 1.73 -5.10
C ASN A 101 -16.91 1.77 -5.88
N LYS A 102 -17.08 0.86 -6.86
CA LYS A 102 -18.31 0.78 -7.67
C LYS A 102 -19.55 0.44 -6.85
N VAL A 103 -19.40 -0.48 -5.91
CA VAL A 103 -20.50 -0.93 -5.05
C VAL A 103 -20.84 0.15 -4.02
N ALA A 104 -19.84 0.80 -3.44
CA ALA A 104 -20.03 1.92 -2.52
C ALA A 104 -20.83 3.05 -3.18
N GLU A 105 -20.48 3.40 -4.43
CA GLU A 105 -21.24 4.36 -5.23
C GLU A 105 -22.65 3.87 -5.56
N PHE A 106 -22.80 2.60 -5.94
CA PHE A 106 -24.10 2.04 -6.35
C PHE A 106 -25.10 1.93 -5.19
N HIS A 107 -24.64 1.51 -4.01
CA HIS A 107 -25.46 1.35 -2.81
C HIS A 107 -25.48 2.62 -1.94
N ASN A 108 -24.73 3.66 -2.30
CA ASN A 108 -24.56 4.89 -1.54
C ASN A 108 -24.14 4.64 -0.08
N VAL A 109 -23.18 3.73 0.10
CA VAL A 109 -22.58 3.36 1.39
C VAL A 109 -21.14 3.82 1.46
N ASN A 110 -20.59 4.01 2.66
CA ASN A 110 -19.19 4.39 2.79
C ASN A 110 -18.30 3.20 2.42
N LYS A 111 -17.26 3.45 1.63
CA LYS A 111 -16.27 2.42 1.29
C LYS A 111 -15.61 1.88 2.57
N ASP A 112 -15.39 2.76 3.57
CA ASP A 112 -14.67 2.41 4.78
C ASP A 112 -15.46 1.36 5.58
N ASP A 113 -16.80 1.41 5.54
CA ASP A 113 -17.66 0.41 6.19
C ASP A 113 -17.55 -0.96 5.51
N ILE A 114 -17.41 -0.99 4.18
CA ILE A 114 -17.18 -2.22 3.41
C ILE A 114 -15.79 -2.77 3.71
N GLU A 115 -14.75 -1.92 3.69
CA GLU A 115 -13.37 -2.31 4.01
C GLU A 115 -13.26 -2.84 5.45
N GLU A 116 -13.89 -2.16 6.41
CA GLU A 116 -13.91 -2.55 7.82
C GLU A 116 -14.58 -3.91 8.03
N TYR A 117 -15.71 -4.17 7.35
CA TYR A 117 -16.34 -5.48 7.41
C TYR A 117 -15.37 -6.58 6.95
N PHE A 118 -14.69 -6.42 5.80
CA PHE A 118 -13.77 -7.43 5.32
C PHE A 118 -12.57 -7.61 6.26
N ASP A 119 -12.07 -6.53 6.87
CA ASP A 119 -11.00 -6.61 7.87
C ASP A 119 -11.45 -7.32 9.17
N ASN A 120 -12.68 -7.11 9.63
CA ASN A 120 -13.25 -7.79 10.79
C ASN A 120 -13.53 -9.26 10.51
N GLU A 121 -14.09 -9.55 9.34
CA GLU A 121 -14.31 -10.91 8.84
C GLU A 121 -12.99 -11.69 8.79
N LEU A 122 -11.93 -11.04 8.30
CA LEU A 122 -10.60 -11.65 8.25
C LEU A 122 -10.05 -11.97 9.63
N LYS A 123 -10.27 -11.10 10.62
CA LYS A 123 -9.84 -11.37 12.00
C LYS A 123 -10.59 -12.56 12.59
N GLU A 124 -11.92 -12.62 12.37
CA GLU A 124 -12.75 -13.71 12.87
C GLU A 124 -12.40 -15.07 12.24
N GLN A 125 -12.16 -15.11 10.92
CA GLN A 125 -11.92 -16.36 10.20
C GLN A 125 -10.45 -16.84 10.29
N VAL A 126 -9.49 -15.92 10.36
CA VAL A 126 -8.04 -16.27 10.38
C VAL A 126 -7.50 -16.40 11.80
N GLY A 127 -8.23 -15.93 12.82
CA GLY A 127 -7.88 -16.11 14.22
C GLY A 127 -6.54 -15.48 14.58
N GLU A 128 -6.49 -14.15 14.64
CA GLU A 128 -5.44 -13.43 15.40
C GLU A 128 -5.94 -13.06 16.80
#